data_AF-A0A4R2QUD9-F1
#
_entry.id   AF-A0A4R2QUD9-F1
#
_cell.length_a   1.000
_cell.length_b   1.000
_cell.length_c   1.000
_cell.angle_alpha   90.00
_cell.angle_beta   90.00
_cell.angle_gamma   90.00
#
_symmetry.space_group_name_H-M   'P 1'
#
loop_
_entity.id
_entity.type
_entity.pdbx_description
1 polymer ?
#
loop_
_entity_poly.entity_id
_entity_poly.type
_entity_poly.pdbx_seq_one_letter_code
_entity_poly.pdbx_strand_id
1 'polypeptide(L)' 'MIECDRILLARAMRVNQELGRVTVALFATQNGGELTAKPLRLVGEQLRDLADAMLHRADELAATQPVRDIET' A
#
# COMPACT_ATOMS: atom_id res chain seq x y z
N MET A 1 9.66 18.04 0.16
CA MET A 1 9.11 16.77 -0.38
C MET A 1 8.77 17.01 -1.84
N ILE A 2 9.31 16.20 -2.76
CA ILE A 2 9.06 16.41 -4.20
C ILE A 2 7.64 15.97 -4.57
N GLU A 3 7.21 16.24 -5.80
CA GLU A 3 5.86 15.91 -6.27
C GLU A 3 5.54 14.42 -6.19
N CYS A 4 6.46 13.55 -6.61
CA CYS A 4 6.29 12.09 -6.54
C CYS A 4 6.00 11.61 -5.12
N ASP A 5 6.76 12.08 -4.12
CA ASP A 5 6.56 11.70 -2.71
C ASP A 5 5.18 12.15 -2.20
N ARG A 6 4.75 13.36 -2.57
CA ARG A 6 3.42 13.89 -2.19
C ARG A 6 2.30 13.03 -2.76
N ILE A 7 2.41 12.63 -4.02
CA ILE A 7 1.43 11.75 -4.68
C ILE A 7 1.39 10.39 -3.99
N LEU A 8 2.56 9.82 -3.69
CA LEU A 8 2.66 8.53 -3.01
C LEU A 8 2.00 8.57 -1.62
N LEU A 9 2.29 9.60 -0.82
CA LEU A 9 1.66 9.76 0.49
C LEU A 9 0.16 10.05 0.41
N ALA A 10 -0.31 10.80 -0.59
CA ALA A 10 -1.74 11.02 -0.82
C ALA A 10 -2.47 9.70 -1.15
N ARG A 11 -1.84 8.82 -1.95
CA ARG A 11 -2.37 7.47 -2.22
C ARG A 11 -2.43 6.63 -0.96
N ALA A 12 -1.36 6.61 -0.16
CA ALA A 12 -1.31 5.88 1.10
C ALA A 12 -2.36 6.39 2.10
N MET A 13 -2.52 7.71 2.22
CA MET A 13 -3.57 8.34 3.05
C MET A 13 -4.97 7.88 2.62
N ARG A 14 -5.24 7.87 1.31
CA ARG A 14 -6.53 7.42 0.78
C ARG A 14 -6.80 5.95 1.10
N VAL A 15 -5.81 5.08 0.93
CA VAL A 15 -5.95 3.66 1.32
C VAL A 15 -6.24 3.54 2.82
N ASN A 16 -5.49 4.26 3.66
CA ASN A 16 -5.69 4.23 5.11
C ASN A 16 -7.09 4.70 5.52
N GLN A 17 -7.64 5.73 4.86
CA GLN A 17 -8.99 6.23 5.12
C GLN A 17 -10.09 5.23 4.73
N GLU A 18 -9.87 4.44 3.68
CA GLU A 18 -10.87 3.50 3.16
C GLU A 18 -10.73 2.07 3.72
N LEU A 19 -9.58 1.71 4.30
CA LEU A 19 -9.26 0.33 4.69
C LEU A 19 -10.30 -0.28 5.64
N GLY A 20 -10.79 0.49 6.62
CA GLY A 20 -11.84 0.04 7.54
C GLY A 20 -13.14 -0.29 6.81
N ARG A 21 -13.58 0.57 5.88
CA ARG A 21 -14.78 0.35 5.07
C ARG A 21 -14.65 -0.88 4.17
N VAL A 22 -13.50 -1.04 3.52
CA VAL A 22 -13.20 -2.20 2.68
C VAL A 22 -13.20 -3.49 3.50
N THR A 23 -12.66 -3.47 4.72
CA THR A 23 -12.63 -4.63 5.62
C THR A 23 -14.05 -5.07 6.00
N VAL A 24 -14.93 -4.13 6.35
CA VAL A 24 -16.34 -4.41 6.64
C VAL A 24 -17.07 -4.94 5.40
N ALA A 25 -16.79 -4.36 4.22
CA ALA A 25 -17.37 -4.84 2.97
C ALA A 25 -16.94 -6.27 2.65
N LEU A 26 -15.65 -6.61 2.82
CA LEU A 26 -15.15 -7.98 2.66
C LEU A 26 -15.83 -8.96 3.61
N PHE A 27 -15.99 -8.56 4.89
CA PHE A 27 -16.72 -9.36 5.87
C PHE A 27 -18.17 -9.64 5.43
N ALA A 28 -18.85 -8.64 4.86
CA ALA A 28 -20.22 -8.82 4.35
C ALA A 28 -20.30 -9.73 3.11
N THR A 29 -19.20 -9.96 2.39
CA THR A 29 -19.14 -10.90 1.26
C THR A 29 -18.87 -12.35 1.66
N GLN A 30 -18.95 -12.68 2.95
CA GLN A 30 -18.73 -14.06 3.39
C GLN A 30 -19.77 -15.03 2.82
N ASN A 31 -19.33 -16.26 2.54
CA ASN A 31 -20.18 -17.37 2.15
C ASN A 31 -19.88 -18.57 3.05
N GLY A 32 -20.86 -19.01 3.84
CA GLY A 32 -20.66 -20.11 4.79
C GLY A 32 -19.64 -19.82 5.90
N GLY A 33 -19.38 -18.54 6.21
CA GLY A 33 -18.36 -18.11 7.18
C GLY A 33 -16.96 -17.90 6.60
N GLU A 34 -16.76 -18.18 5.31
CA GLU A 34 -15.49 -17.95 4.63
C GLU A 34 -15.52 -16.67 3.79
N LEU A 35 -14.37 -15.98 3.68
CA LEU A 35 -14.25 -14.83 2.78
C LEU A 35 -14.30 -15.28 1.32
N THR A 36 -15.00 -14.53 0.47
CA THR A 36 -15.02 -14.82 -0.96
C THR A 36 -13.68 -14.47 -1.60
N ALA A 37 -13.11 -15.41 -2.37
CA ALA A 37 -11.78 -15.28 -2.96
C ALA A 37 -11.63 -14.09 -3.92
N LYS A 38 -12.66 -13.77 -4.72
CA LYS A 38 -12.59 -12.72 -5.75
C LYS A 38 -12.46 -11.31 -5.13
N PRO A 39 -13.34 -10.86 -4.22
CA PRO A 39 -13.16 -9.59 -3.51
C PRO A 39 -11.84 -9.52 -2.74
N LEU A 40 -11.44 -10.61 -2.07
CA LEU A 40 -10.20 -10.67 -1.32
C LEU A 40 -8.98 -10.47 -2.22
N ARG A 41 -8.96 -11.12 -3.39
CA ARG A 41 -7.90 -10.95 -4.39
C ARG A 41 -7.81 -9.52 -4.89
N LEU A 42 -8.94 -8.91 -5.25
CA LEU A 42 -8.98 -7.53 -5.74
C LEU A 42 -8.37 -6.54 -4.73
N VAL A 43 -8.74 -6.67 -3.46
CA VAL A 43 -8.18 -5.81 -2.40
C VAL A 43 -6.68 -6.07 -2.24
N GLY A 44 -6.26 -7.34 -2.25
CA GLY A 44 -4.85 -7.71 -2.17
C GLY A 44 -4.00 -7.13 -3.31
N GLU A 45 -4.52 -7.15 -4.55
CA GLU A 45 -3.86 -6.56 -5.72
C GLU A 45 -3.69 -5.04 -5.55
N GLN A 46 -4.73 -4.33 -5.11
CA GLN A 46 -4.64 -2.88 -4.88
C GLN A 46 -3.65 -2.50 -3.78
N LEU A 47 -3.58 -3.29 -2.70
CA LEU A 47 -2.60 -3.09 -1.63
C LEU A 47 -1.18 -3.38 -2.12
N ARG A 48 -1.01 -4.42 -2.94
CA ARG A 48 0.28 -4.74 -3.56
C ARG A 48 0.77 -3.61 -4.46
N ASP A 49 -0.10 -3.07 -5.31
CA ASP A 49 0.27 -1.96 -6.20
C ASP A 49 0.76 -0.71 -5.44
N LEU A 50 0.18 -0.42 -4.26
CA LEU A 50 0.67 0.66 -3.40
C LEU A 50 2.02 0.29 -2.77
N ALA A 51 2.15 -0.94 -2.25
CA ALA A 51 3.40 -1.42 -1.64
C ALA A 51 4.56 -1.38 -2.65
N ASP A 52 4.35 -1.88 -3.85
CA ASP A 52 5.35 -1.89 -4.92
C ASP A 52 5.78 -0.47 -5.29
N ALA A 53 4.85 0.50 -5.35
CA ALA A 53 5.19 1.89 -5.58
C ALA A 53 6.03 2.51 -4.44
N MET A 54 5.78 2.12 -3.19
CA MET A 54 6.57 2.57 -2.05
C MET A 54 7.97 1.97 -2.05
N LEU A 55 8.09 0.67 -2.34
CA LEU A 55 9.36 -0.03 -2.43
C LEU A 55 10.21 0.51 -3.58
N HIS A 56 9.63 0.67 -4.77
CA HIS A 56 10.32 1.25 -5.90
C HIS A 56 10.87 2.65 -5.59
N ARG A 57 10.06 3.48 -4.92
CA ARG A 57 10.50 4.81 -4.51
C ARG A 57 11.63 4.74 -3.48
N ALA A 58 11.60 3.79 -2.55
CA ALA A 58 12.69 3.58 -1.61
C ALA A 58 13.99 3.15 -2.31
N ASP A 59 13.90 2.28 -3.32
CA ASP A 59 15.04 1.85 -4.13
C ASP A 59 15.65 3.02 -4.92
N GLU A 60 14.83 3.89 -5.52
CA GLU A 60 15.28 5.13 -6.18
C GLU A 60 16.05 6.05 -5.22
N LEU A 61 15.54 6.19 -3.99
CA LEU A 61 16.20 6.98 -2.96
C LEU A 61 17.52 6.35 -2.54
N ALA A 62 17.56 5.03 -2.31
CA ALA A 62 18.77 4.30 -1.97
C ALA A 62 19.85 4.39 -3.06
N ALA A 63 19.45 4.37 -4.34
CA ALA A 63 20.36 4.48 -5.48
C ALA A 63 20.95 5.90 -5.65
N THR A 64 20.27 6.94 -5.14
CA THR A 64 20.67 8.34 -5.30
C THR A 64 21.27 8.96 -4.03
N GLN A 65 21.07 8.33 -2.88
CA GLN A 65 21.73 8.70 -1.63
C GLN A 65 23.18 8.17 -1.66
N PRO A 66 24.22 9.02 -1.51
CA PRO A 66 25.55 8.50 -1.24
C PRO A 66 25.49 7.67 0.05
N VAL A 67 26.19 6.53 0.09
CA VAL A 67 26.40 5.72 1.30
C VAL A 67 26.91 6.66 2.39
N ARG A 68 26.01 7.09 3.26
CA ARG A 68 26.38 7.63 4.55
C ARG A 68 26.25 6.46 5.49
N ASP A 69 27.35 5.72 5.61
CA ASP A 69 27.64 5.06 6.88
C ASP A 69 27.58 6.17 7.92
N ILE A 70 26.43 6.31 8.59
CA ILE A 70 26.39 6.97 9.87
C ILE A 70 26.43 5.81 10.85
N GLU A 71 27.65 5.45 11.22
CA GLU A 71 27.93 4.79 12.49
C GLU A 71 27.18 5.56 13.58
N THR A 72 26.17 4.95 14.20
CA THR A 72 26.08 4.72 15.65
C THR A 72 24.88 3.85 16.01
#